data_AF-V2WTK1-F1
#
_entry.id   AF-V2WTK1-F1
#
_cell.length_a   1.000
_cell.length_b   1.000
_cell.length_c   1.000
_cell.angle_alpha   90.00
_cell.angle_beta   90.00
_cell.angle_gamma   90.00
#
_symmetry.space_group_name_H-M   'P 1'
#
loop_
_entity.id
_entity.type
_entity.pdbx_description
1 polymer ?
#
loop_
_entity_poly.entity_id
_entity_poly.type
_entity_poly.pdbx_seq_one_letter_code
_entity_poly.pdbx_strand_id
1 'polypeptide(L)' 'MSIQGGKYGTALQAASQAGNLEIVKLLVEKGADPNIQGGKYETALQAALQAGNLEIVKLLVEKRADPNVQGGKYRIAL' A
#
# COMPACT_ATOMS: atom_id res chain seq x y z
N MET A 1 2.91 -14.27 3.80
CA MET A 1 2.10 -14.41 5.02
C MET A 1 1.37 -13.09 5.25
N SER A 2 0.08 -13.03 4.92
CA SER A 2 -0.71 -11.79 5.02
C SER A 2 -1.30 -11.69 6.42
N ILE A 3 -0.54 -11.11 7.35
CA ILE A 3 -1.05 -10.78 8.67
C ILE A 3 -1.95 -9.54 8.54
N GLN A 4 -3.26 -9.77 8.55
CA GLN A 4 -4.27 -8.73 8.69
C GLN A 4 -4.47 -8.45 10.19
N GLY A 5 -4.16 -7.24 10.65
CA GLY A 5 -4.36 -6.86 12.05
C GLY A 5 -3.99 -5.41 12.37
N GLY A 6 -4.82 -4.76 13.20
CA GLY A 6 -4.64 -3.37 13.64
C GLY A 6 -5.17 -2.31 12.68
N LYS A 7 -5.01 -1.02 13.04
CA LYS A 7 -5.59 0.14 12.34
C LYS A 7 -5.28 0.19 10.83
N TYR A 8 -4.11 -0.28 10.42
CA TYR A 8 -3.65 -0.20 9.04
C TYR A 8 -3.93 -1.43 8.21
N GLY A 9 -4.36 -2.56 8.78
CA GLY A 9 -4.58 -3.79 8.02
C GLY A 9 -3.30 -4.58 7.82
N THR A 10 -2.32 -4.05 7.08
CA THR A 10 -1.04 -4.70 6.79
C THR A 10 0.18 -3.86 7.18
N ALA A 11 1.33 -4.53 7.37
CA ALA A 11 2.61 -3.85 7.55
C ALA A 11 2.97 -2.97 6.33
N LEU A 12 2.63 -3.43 5.12
CA LEU A 12 2.90 -2.70 3.88
C LEU A 12 2.09 -1.41 3.79
N GLN A 13 0.83 -1.41 4.24
CA GLN A 13 0.01 -0.20 4.35
C GLN A 13 0.56 0.80 5.38
N ALA A 14 0.98 0.31 6.54
CA ALA A 14 1.59 1.16 7.57
C ALA A 14 2.89 1.81 7.07
N ALA A 15 3.78 1.04 6.44
CA ALA A 15 5.03 1.54 5.88
C ALA A 15 4.80 2.55 4.74
N SER A 16 3.81 2.27 3.88
CA SER A 16 3.44 3.15 2.77
C SER A 16 2.88 4.48 3.25
N GLN A 17 2.03 4.47 4.29
CA GLN A 17 1.54 5.70 4.90
C GLN A 17 2.65 6.49 5.60
N ALA A 18 3.58 5.80 6.27
CA ALA A 18 4.69 6.43 6.95
C ALA A 18 5.72 7.05 5.99
N GLY A 19 5.63 6.75 4.68
CA GLY A 19 6.57 7.23 3.69
C GLY A 19 7.93 6.53 3.74
N ASN A 20 8.04 5.36 4.38
CA ASN A 20 9.31 4.67 4.55
C ASN A 20 9.62 3.74 3.36
N LEU A 21 10.30 4.28 2.36
CA LEU A 21 10.61 3.58 1.11
C LEU A 21 11.43 2.28 1.34
N GLU A 22 12.41 2.30 2.25
CA GLU A 22 13.27 1.13 2.50
C GLU A 22 12.46 -0.05 3.06
N ILE A 23 11.57 0.22 4.02
CA ILE A 23 10.69 -0.82 4.57
C ILE A 23 9.70 -1.31 3.51
N VAL A 24 9.13 -0.42 2.69
CA VAL A 24 8.24 -0.83 1.60
C VAL A 24 8.96 -1.78 0.64
N LYS A 25 10.19 -1.43 0.21
CA LYS A 25 11.00 -2.31 -0.65
C LYS A 25 11.22 -3.67 -0.02
N LEU A 26 11.69 -3.70 1.23
CA LEU A 26 11.96 -4.94 1.96
C LEU A 26 10.71 -5.84 2.03
N LEU A 27 9.55 -5.27 2.37
CA LEU A 27 8.30 -6.01 2.49
C LEU A 27 7.87 -6.62 1.15
N VAL A 28 7.93 -5.85 0.07
CA VAL A 28 7.55 -6.34 -1.26
C VAL A 28 8.55 -7.40 -1.76
N GLU A 29 9.85 -7.24 -1.50
CA GLU A 29 10.87 -8.25 -1.81
C GLU A 29 10.66 -9.56 -1.03
N LYS A 30 10.10 -9.48 0.19
CA LYS A 30 9.70 -10.65 0.97
C LYS A 30 8.33 -11.22 0.57
N GLY A 31 7.73 -10.74 -0.52
CA GLY A 31 6.49 -11.25 -1.07
C GLY A 31 5.24 -10.71 -0.38
N ALA A 32 5.30 -9.52 0.21
CA ALA A 32 4.08 -8.82 0.63
C ALA A 32 3.24 -8.46 -0.60
N ASP A 33 1.97 -8.85 -0.57
CA ASP A 33 1.02 -8.52 -1.63
C ASP A 33 0.48 -7.08 -1.45
N PRO A 34 0.74 -6.17 -2.42
CA PRO A 34 0.29 -4.77 -2.34
C PRO A 34 -1.22 -4.59 -2.49
N ASN A 35 -1.92 -5.61 -2.98
CA ASN A 35 -3.35 -5.57 -3.28
C ASN A 35 -4.23 -6.05 -2.12
N ILE A 36 -3.63 -6.45 -1.00
CA ILE A 36 -4.39 -6.85 0.19
C ILE A 36 -5.27 -5.69 0.62
N GLN A 37 -6.58 -5.93 0.55
CA GLN A 37 -7.60 -5.02 1.02
C GLN A 37 -7.75 -5.09 2.54
N GLY A 38 -7.98 -3.94 3.16
CA GLY A 38 -8.37 -3.82 4.57
C GLY A 38 -7.74 -2.62 5.26
N GLY A 39 -7.96 -2.51 6.57
CA GLY A 39 -7.41 -1.40 7.36
C GLY A 39 -7.91 -0.02 6.92
N LYS A 40 -7.28 1.03 7.44
CA LYS A 40 -7.70 2.43 7.23
C LYS A 40 -7.65 2.90 5.76
N TYR A 41 -6.73 2.36 4.97
CA TYR A 41 -6.42 2.88 3.63
C TYR A 41 -6.76 1.90 2.51
N GLU A 42 -7.41 0.78 2.81
CA GLU A 42 -7.72 -0.31 1.88
C GLU A 42 -6.53 -1.00 1.25
N THR A 43 -5.63 -0.31 0.56
CA THR A 43 -4.42 -0.88 -0.05
C THR A 43 -3.17 -0.10 0.34
N ALA A 44 -2.01 -0.69 0.09
CA ALA A 44 -0.73 0.00 0.29
C ALA A 44 -0.59 1.22 -0.64
N LEU A 45 -1.12 1.12 -1.86
CA LEU A 45 -1.07 2.17 -2.87
C LEU A 45 -1.88 3.41 -2.43
N GLN A 46 -3.10 3.20 -1.94
CA GLN A 46 -3.92 4.28 -1.40
C GLN A 46 -3.27 4.93 -0.16
N ALA A 47 -2.61 4.13 0.70
CA ALA A 47 -1.86 4.66 1.84
C ALA A 47 -0.70 5.58 1.41
N ALA A 48 0.06 5.18 0.39
CA ALA A 48 1.16 5.98 -0.18
C ALA A 48 0.67 7.29 -0.81
N LEU A 49 -0.46 7.25 -1.54
CA LEU A 49 -1.06 8.44 -2.14
C LEU A 49 -1.58 9.40 -1.09
N GLN A 50 -2.19 8.90 -0.02
CA GLN A 50 -2.61 9.73 1.10
C GLN A 50 -1.44 10.39 1.83
N ALA A 51 -0.27 9.75 1.85
CA ALA A 51 0.97 10.30 2.38
C ALA A 51 1.68 11.27 1.41
N GLY A 52 1.25 11.33 0.14
CA GLY A 52 1.88 12.15 -0.91
C GLY A 52 3.24 11.64 -1.37
N ASN A 53 3.62 10.40 -1.05
CA ASN A 53 4.94 9.86 -1.39
C ASN A 53 4.94 9.18 -2.77
N LEU A 54 5.27 9.96 -3.81
CA LEU A 54 5.26 9.50 -5.20
C LEU A 54 6.29 8.40 -5.51
N GLU A 55 7.40 8.30 -4.77
CA GLU A 55 8.38 7.23 -4.99
C GLU A 55 7.81 5.88 -4.60
N ILE A 56 7.09 5.82 -3.48
CA ILE A 56 6.40 4.61 -3.02
C ILE A 56 5.27 4.24 -3.98
N VAL A 57 4.54 5.23 -4.50
CA VAL A 57 3.49 5.00 -5.52
C VAL A 57 4.07 4.31 -6.75
N LYS A 58 5.16 4.84 -7.30
CA LYS A 58 5.84 4.24 -8.47
C LYS A 58 6.29 2.81 -8.18
N LEU A 59 6.95 2.59 -7.04
CA LEU A 59 7.41 1.27 -6.63
C LEU A 59 6.25 0.26 -6.54
N LEU A 60 5.13 0.64 -5.91
CA LEU A 60 3.98 -0.26 -5.76
C LEU A 60 3.33 -0.58 -7.12
N VAL A 61 3.23 0.40 -8.02
CA VAL A 61 2.71 0.19 -9.39
C VAL A 61 3.65 -0.74 -10.20
N GLU A 62 4.96 -0.55 -10.12
CA GLU A 62 5.95 -1.46 -10.72
C GLU A 62 5.82 -2.89 -10.20
N LYS A 63 5.38 -3.03 -8.94
CA LYS A 63 5.13 -4.30 -8.27
C LYS A 63 3.69 -4.80 -8.44
N ARG A 64 2.99 -4.30 -9.47
CA ARG A 64 1.64 -4.71 -9.88
C ARG A 64 0.57 -4.46 -8.81
N ALA A 65 0.72 -3.40 -8.03
CA ALA A 65 -0.41 -2.85 -7.28
C ALA A 65 -1.48 -2.37 -8.26
N ASP A 66 -2.71 -2.82 -8.07
CA ASP A 66 -3.86 -2.43 -8.87
C ASP A 66 -4.33 -1.03 -8.42
N PRO A 67 -4.32 -0.02 -9.31
CA PRO A 67 -4.82 1.31 -8.97
C PRO A 67 -6.35 1.36 -8.84
N ASN A 68 -7.07 0.39 -9.39
CA ASN A 68 -8.52 0.39 -9.51
C ASN A 68 -9.23 -0.42 -8.43
N VAL A 69 -8.53 -0.81 -7.37
CA VAL A 69 -9.12 -1.61 -6.28
C VAL A 69 -10.34 -0.89 -5.71
N GLN A 70 -11.53 -1.46 -5.98
CA GLN A 70 -12.82 -0.87 -5.64
C GLN A 70 -13.12 -1.07 -4.15
N GLY A 71 -13.30 0.02 -3.42
CA GLY A 71 -13.68 -0.04 -2.01
C GLY A 71 -13.84 1.32 -1.33
N GLY A 72 -13.04 2.32 -1.70
CA GLY A 72 -12.76 3.42 -0.77
C GLY A 72 -13.04 4.81 -1.26
N LYS A 73 -13.14 5.71 -0.26
CA LYS A 73 -13.29 7.17 -0.42
C LYS A 73 -12.19 7.81 -1.29
N TYR A 74 -11.13 7.07 -1.61
CA TYR A 74 -9.98 7.51 -2.39
C TYR A 74 -9.93 6.78 -3.72
N ARG A 75 -10.98 6.94 -4.53
CA ARG A 75 -10.99 6.47 -5.91
C ARG A 75 -9.96 7.28 -6.71
N ILE A 76 -8.83 6.65 -7.01
CA ILE A 76 -7.69 7.22 -7.75
C ILE A 76 -7.69 6.58 -9.13
N ALA A 77 -8.34 7.26 -10.09
CA ALA A 77 -8.11 6.98 -11.49
C ALA A 77 -6.76 7.61 -11.86
N LEU A 78 -5.72 6.78 -11.94
CA LEU A 78 -4.42 7.13 -12.54
C LEU A 78 -4.46 6.87 -14.04
#